data_AF-A0A377ZDQ4-F1
#
_entry.id   AF-A0A377ZDQ4-F1
#
_cell.length_a   1.000
_cell.length_b   1.000
_cell.length_c   1.000
_cell.angle_alpha   90.00
_cell.angle_beta   90.00
_cell.angle_gamma   90.00
#
_symmetry.space_group_name_H-M   'P 1'
#
loop_
_entity.id
_entity.type
_entity.pdbx_description
1 polymer ?
#
loop_
_entity_poly.entity_id
_entity_poly.type
_entity_poly.pdbx_seq_one_letter_code
_entity_poly.pdbx_strand_id
1 'polypeptide(L)'
;MVVRAVISDRLTMREAAARFNLSAEILVRRWLDVYNDAGAEGLLNMQCGRPGQMTKPKNIPPLTDKELEKLSPEELRAELRYLRAENAYLKKLKALVQSEKNGKKP
;
A
#
# COMPACT_ATOMS: atom_id res chain seq x y z
N MET A 1 13.36 11.74 -16.66
CA MET A 1 12.78 10.37 -16.69
C MET A 1 13.59 9.55 -17.67
N VAL A 2 13.99 8.32 -17.31
CA VAL A 2 14.94 7.50 -18.09
C VAL A 2 14.47 7.27 -19.53
N VAL A 3 13.18 6.97 -19.73
CA VAL A 3 12.59 6.74 -21.05
C VAL A 3 12.67 7.97 -21.96
N ARG A 4 12.49 9.20 -21.42
CA ARG A 4 12.65 10.43 -22.22
C ARG A 4 14.09 10.62 -22.70
N ALA A 5 15.10 10.24 -21.91
CA ALA A 5 16.49 10.32 -22.36
C ALA A 5 16.78 9.35 -23.51
N VAL A 6 16.13 8.18 -23.53
CA VAL A 6 16.27 7.23 -24.63
C VAL A 6 15.58 7.74 -25.90
N ILE A 7 14.37 8.29 -25.79
CA ILE A 7 13.56 8.71 -26.95
C ILE A 7 13.98 10.09 -27.47
N SER A 8 14.15 11.08 -26.58
CA SER A 8 14.43 12.48 -26.95
C SER A 8 15.91 12.73 -27.20
N ASP A 9 16.79 12.24 -26.32
CA ASP A 9 18.23 12.46 -26.43
C ASP A 9 18.92 11.37 -27.29
N ARG A 10 18.15 10.39 -27.81
CA ARG A 10 18.62 9.22 -28.58
C ARG A 10 19.74 8.42 -27.92
N LEU A 11 19.76 8.36 -26.58
CA LEU A 11 20.70 7.52 -25.85
C LEU A 11 20.39 6.04 -26.07
N THR A 12 21.43 5.22 -26.14
CA THR A 12 21.29 3.77 -26.06
C THR A 12 20.82 3.35 -24.66
N MET A 13 20.23 2.15 -24.53
CA MET A 13 19.77 1.64 -23.24
C MET A 13 20.92 1.53 -22.22
N ARG A 14 22.13 1.20 -22.68
CA ARG A 14 23.33 1.10 -21.87
C ARG A 14 23.81 2.47 -21.37
N GLU A 15 23.82 3.48 -22.24
CA GLU A 15 24.17 4.85 -21.88
C GLU A 15 23.14 5.46 -20.92
N ALA A 16 21.85 5.19 -21.14
CA ALA A 16 20.79 5.59 -20.21
C ALA A 16 20.98 4.91 -18.85
N ALA A 17 21.27 3.60 -18.81
CA ALA A 17 21.54 2.89 -17.57
C ALA A 17 22.74 3.50 -16.81
N ALA A 18 23.83 3.81 -17.52
CA ALA A 18 25.00 4.46 -16.91
C ALA A 18 24.68 5.86 -16.39
N ARG A 19 23.99 6.69 -17.19
CA ARG A 19 23.61 8.07 -16.83
C ARG A 19 22.70 8.14 -15.61
N PHE A 20 21.80 7.17 -15.46
CA PHE A 20 20.86 7.09 -14.34
C PHE A 20 21.30 6.11 -13.24
N ASN A 21 22.55 5.66 -13.28
CA ASN A 21 23.17 4.76 -12.28
C ASN A 21 22.34 3.50 -11.99
N LEU A 22 21.80 2.89 -13.05
CA LEU A 22 21.02 1.65 -12.99
C LEU A 22 21.96 0.44 -13.10
N SER A 23 21.62 -0.64 -12.40
CA SER A 23 22.42 -1.87 -12.40
C SER A 23 22.42 -2.62 -13.74
N ALA A 24 21.37 -2.46 -14.55
CA ALA A 24 21.22 -3.19 -15.81
C ALA A 24 20.42 -2.40 -16.86
N GLU A 25 20.82 -2.52 -18.13
CA GLU A 25 20.08 -1.96 -19.28
C GLU A 25 18.70 -2.61 -19.48
N ILE A 26 18.50 -3.83 -18.97
CA ILE A 26 17.22 -4.55 -19.04
C ILE A 26 16.10 -3.77 -18.35
N LEU A 27 16.42 -3.01 -17.29
CA LEU A 27 15.46 -2.14 -16.60
C LEU A 27 14.98 -1.02 -17.54
N VAL A 28 15.90 -0.43 -18.29
CA VAL A 28 15.60 0.62 -19.29
C VAL A 28 14.73 0.05 -20.40
N ARG A 29 15.04 -1.14 -20.90
CA ARG A 29 14.23 -1.83 -21.91
C ARG A 29 12.80 -2.05 -21.43
N ARG A 30 12.64 -2.62 -20.22
CA ARG A 30 11.32 -2.88 -19.64
C ARG A 30 10.49 -1.61 -19.48
N TRP A 31 11.10 -0.51 -19.06
CA TRP A 31 10.40 0.78 -18.98
C TRP A 31 10.03 1.33 -20.35
N LEU A 32 10.86 1.11 -21.37
CA LEU A 32 10.55 1.51 -22.74
C LEU A 32 9.37 0.69 -23.29
N ASP A 33 9.34 -0.62 -23.05
CA ASP A 33 8.24 -1.49 -23.46
C ASP A 33 6.91 -1.05 -22.82
N VAL A 34 6.90 -0.86 -21.49
CA VAL A 34 5.71 -0.37 -20.75
C VAL A 34 5.26 0.99 -21.24
N TYR A 35 6.20 1.88 -21.57
CA TYR A 35 5.89 3.20 -22.10
C TYR A 35 5.29 3.15 -23.51
N ASN A 36 5.78 2.23 -24.36
CA ASN A 36 5.23 2.05 -25.70
C ASN A 36 3.82 1.45 -25.65
N ASP A 37 3.55 0.55 -24.71
CA ASP A 37 2.27 -0.14 -24.59
C ASP A 37 1.19 0.72 -23.90
N ALA A 38 1.55 1.41 -22.82
CA ALA A 38 0.58 2.08 -21.92
C ALA A 38 0.94 3.55 -21.63
N GLY A 39 1.92 4.11 -22.33
CA GLY A 39 2.32 5.51 -22.18
C GLY A 39 2.87 5.85 -20.79
N ALA A 40 2.76 7.12 -20.43
CA ALA A 40 3.22 7.62 -19.13
C ALA A 40 2.43 7.01 -17.95
N GLU A 41 1.13 6.73 -18.12
CA GLU A 41 0.31 6.12 -17.07
C GLU A 41 0.74 4.69 -16.76
N GLY A 42 1.17 3.92 -17.77
CA GLY A 42 1.73 2.59 -17.58
C GLY A 42 2.92 2.57 -16.64
N LEU A 43 3.81 3.56 -16.76
CA LEU A 43 4.97 3.69 -15.86
C LEU A 43 4.59 4.10 -14.44
N LEU A 44 3.55 4.92 -14.27
CA LEU A 44 3.06 5.32 -12.94
C LEU A 44 2.39 4.16 -12.21
N ASN A 45 1.66 3.31 -12.94
CA ASN A 45 0.98 2.13 -12.39
C ASN A 45 1.87 0.89 -12.28
N MET A 46 3.11 0.96 -12.77
CA MET A 46 4.06 -0.14 -12.71
C MET A 46 4.48 -0.39 -11.25
N GLN A 47 4.05 -1.52 -10.68
CA GLN A 47 4.49 -1.93 -9.35
C GLN A 47 6.01 -2.12 -9.33
N CYS A 48 6.67 -1.40 -8.44
CA CYS A 48 8.10 -1.57 -8.21
C CYS A 48 8.33 -2.80 -7.31
N GLY A 49 9.15 -3.74 -7.77
CA GLY A 49 9.50 -4.94 -7.01
C GLY A 49 8.50 -6.09 -7.12
N ARG A 50 8.69 -7.11 -6.28
CA ARG A 50 7.80 -8.28 -6.20
C ARG A 50 6.56 -7.89 -5.39
N PRO A 51 5.33 -8.19 -5.84
CA PRO A 51 4.16 -8.00 -5.01
C PRO A 51 4.34 -8.82 -3.73
N GLY A 52 4.28 -8.15 -2.58
CA GLY A 52 4.38 -8.82 -1.29
C GLY A 52 3.23 -9.82 -1.15
N GLN A 53 3.54 -11.10 -0.92
CA GLN A 53 2.53 -12.05 -0.47
C GLN A 53 2.20 -11.72 0.99
N MET A 54 1.29 -10.78 1.21
CA MET A 54 0.59 -10.68 2.48
C MET A 54 -0.60 -11.62 2.47
N THR A 55 -0.64 -12.56 3.40
CA THR A 55 -1.89 -13.23 3.76
C THR A 55 -2.83 -12.15 4.26
N LYS A 56 -3.98 -11.99 3.60
CA LYS A 56 -5.03 -11.11 4.13
C LYS A 56 -5.40 -11.64 5.51
N PRO A 57 -5.53 -10.78 6.54
CA PRO A 57 -6.02 -11.23 7.83
C PRO A 57 -7.38 -11.92 7.62
N LYS A 58 -7.56 -13.09 8.25
CA LYS A 58 -8.84 -13.79 8.22
C LYS A 58 -9.88 -12.83 8.77
N ASN A 59 -10.86 -12.49 7.95
CA ASN A 59 -12.00 -11.69 8.38
C ASN A 59 -12.87 -12.63 9.25
N ILE A 60 -12.64 -12.61 10.56
CA ILE A 60 -13.44 -13.40 11.50
C ILE A 60 -14.75 -12.62 11.69
N PRO A 61 -15.91 -13.17 11.29
CA PRO A 61 -17.18 -12.50 11.51
C PRO A 61 -17.42 -12.34 13.02
N PRO A 62 -18.15 -11.29 13.44
CA PRO A 62 -18.56 -11.15 14.84
C PRO A 62 -19.32 -12.40 15.29
N LEU A 63 -19.11 -12.83 16.54
CA LEU A 63 -19.90 -13.90 17.13
C LEU A 63 -21.37 -13.50 17.15
N THR A 64 -22.25 -14.48 16.92
CA THR A 64 -23.69 -14.31 17.09
C THR A 64 -24.08 -14.33 18.57
N ASP A 65 -25.21 -13.71 18.93
CA ASP A 65 -25.68 -13.65 20.34
C ASP A 65 -25.79 -15.06 20.98
N LYS A 66 -26.20 -16.06 20.19
CA LYS A 66 -26.31 -17.47 20.62
C LYS A 66 -24.97 -18.15 20.89
N GLU A 67 -23.89 -17.67 20.28
CA GLU A 67 -22.53 -18.16 20.53
C GLU A 67 -21.94 -17.46 21.75
N LEU A 68 -22.30 -16.19 21.95
CA LEU A 68 -21.88 -15.41 23.10
C LEU A 68 -22.44 -15.97 24.42
N GLU A 69 -23.68 -16.46 24.42
CA GLU A 69 -24.32 -17.10 25.58
C GLU A 69 -23.69 -18.44 25.98
N LYS A 70 -22.94 -19.08 25.07
CA LYS A 70 -22.24 -20.36 25.34
C LYS A 70 -20.86 -20.17 25.94
N LEU A 71 -20.33 -18.94 25.93
CA LEU A 71 -19.00 -18.62 26.44
C LEU A 71 -18.99 -18.63 27.96
N SER A 72 -17.84 -19.01 28.52
CA SER A 72 -17.57 -18.86 29.95
C SER A 72 -17.59 -17.38 30.37
N PRO A 73 -17.97 -17.05 31.61
CA PRO A 73 -17.88 -15.69 32.15
C PRO A 73 -16.49 -15.05 32.01
N GLU A 74 -15.42 -15.86 31.98
CA GLU A 74 -14.06 -15.37 31.78
C GLU A 74 -13.78 -14.99 30.33
N GLU A 75 -14.27 -15.78 29.38
CA GLU A 75 -14.14 -15.52 27.94
C GLU A 75 -14.93 -14.27 27.55
N LEU A 76 -16.13 -14.08 28.10
CA LEU A 76 -16.93 -12.86 27.94
C LEU A 76 -16.19 -11.62 28.43
N ARG A 77 -15.48 -11.71 29.57
CA ARG A 77 -14.67 -10.59 30.10
C ARG A 77 -13.47 -10.29 29.21
N ALA A 78 -12.82 -11.33 28.66
CA ALA A 78 -11.70 -11.18 27.74
C ALA A 78 -12.14 -10.47 26.45
N GLU A 79 -13.26 -10.89 25.87
CA GLU A 79 -13.85 -10.27 24.69
C GLU A 79 -14.23 -8.81 24.94
N LEU A 80 -14.86 -8.50 26.09
CA LEU A 80 -15.16 -7.13 26.48
C LEU A 80 -13.90 -6.26 26.61
N ARG A 81 -12.81 -6.80 27.15
CA ARG A 81 -11.53 -6.07 27.24
C ARG A 81 -10.95 -5.80 25.85
N TYR A 82 -10.97 -6.81 24.98
CA TYR A 82 -10.50 -6.69 23.59
C TYR A 82 -11.30 -5.62 22.83
N LEU A 83 -12.63 -5.71 22.84
CA LEU A 83 -13.52 -4.74 22.19
C LEU A 83 -13.35 -3.32 22.75
N ARG A 84 -13.11 -3.17 24.06
CA ARG A 84 -12.83 -1.85 24.66
C ARG A 84 -11.51 -1.27 24.16
N ALA A 85 -10.47 -2.09 24.02
CA ALA A 85 -9.17 -1.65 23.49
C ALA A 85 -9.29 -1.22 22.02
N GLU A 86 -9.96 -2.02 21.19
CA GLU A 86 -10.20 -1.69 19.79
C GLU A 86 -10.99 -0.38 19.64
N ASN A 87 -12.08 -0.22 20.40
CA ASN A 87 -12.85 1.02 20.42
C ASN A 87 -12.02 2.24 20.86
N ALA A 88 -11.15 2.09 21.86
CA ALA A 88 -10.28 3.16 22.31
C ALA A 88 -9.29 3.58 21.22
N TYR A 89 -8.71 2.61 20.50
CA TYR A 89 -7.83 2.87 19.37
C TYR A 89 -8.56 3.63 18.25
N LEU A 90 -9.75 3.16 17.85
CA LEU A 90 -10.55 3.82 16.81
C LEU A 90 -10.95 5.25 17.21
N LYS A 91 -11.30 5.48 18.48
CA LYS A 91 -11.59 6.84 18.99
C LYS A 91 -10.36 7.74 18.91
N LYS A 92 -9.18 7.24 19.28
CA LYS A 92 -7.92 7.99 19.16
C LYS A 92 -7.60 8.33 17.71
N LEU A 93 -7.76 7.38 16.80
CA LEU A 93 -7.57 7.61 15.37
C LEU A 93 -8.52 8.69 14.84
N LYS A 94 -9.82 8.61 15.18
CA LYS A 94 -10.81 9.63 14.82
C LYS A 94 -10.44 11.01 15.36
N ALA A 95 -9.96 11.09 16.60
CA ALA A 95 -9.53 12.35 17.21
C ALA A 95 -8.35 12.99 16.44
N LEU A 96 -7.35 12.19 16.06
CA LEU A 96 -6.21 12.66 15.26
C LEU A 96 -6.64 13.17 13.87
N VAL A 97 -7.50 12.42 13.18
CA VAL A 97 -8.01 12.85 11.87
C VAL A 97 -8.81 14.15 12.00
N GLN A 98 -9.57 14.31 13.08
CA GLN A 98 -10.33 15.54 13.32
C GLN A 98 -9.43 16.74 13.66
N SER A 99 -8.36 16.54 14.45
CA SER A 99 -7.41 17.62 14.76
C SER A 99 -6.67 18.09 13.50
N GLU A 100 -6.24 17.16 12.63
CA GLU A 100 -5.61 17.50 11.34
C GLU A 100 -6.53 18.32 10.44
N LYS A 101 -7.82 17.96 10.35
CA LYS A 101 -8.82 18.72 9.57
C LYS A 101 -9.05 20.12 10.13
N ASN A 102 -9.09 20.25 11.46
CA ASN A 102 -9.33 21.53 12.12
C ASN A 102 -8.10 22.46 12.06
N GLY A 103 -6.88 21.92 12.06
CA GLY A 103 -5.63 22.68 11.88
C GLY A 103 -5.35 23.10 10.43
N LYS A 104 -6.16 22.64 9.47
CA LYS A 104 -6.05 22.96 8.04
C LYS A 104 -7.12 23.95 7.56
N LYS A 105 -7.82 24.62 8.47
CA LYS A 105 -8.64 25.79 8.13
C LYS A 105 -7.72 26.96 7.75
N PRO A 106 -7.97 27.66 6.63
CA PRO A 106 -7.27 28.89 6.28
C PRO A 106 -7.53 30.01 7.29
#